data_AF-A0A2T1DR61-F1
#
_entry.id   AF-A0A2T1DR61-F1
#
_cell.length_a   1.000
_cell.length_b   1.000
_cell.length_c   1.000
_cell.angle_alpha   90.00
_cell.angle_beta   90.00
_cell.angle_gamma   90.00
#
_symmetry.space_group_name_H-M   'P 1'
#
loop_
_entity.id
_entity.type
_entity.pdbx_description
1 polymer ?
#
loop_
_entity_poly.entity_id
_entity_poly.type
_entity_poly.pdbx_seq_one_letter_code
_entity_poly.pdbx_strand_id
1 'polypeptide(L)'
;MSYQDSLRPWVIYQLLPNCQRLTVDRFRRRSEADNYLRVLKRLQPHAEYTIAFEMEEDLETDQNPSDELSLEAKLEQNGNNSQMKIH
;
A
#
# COMPACT_ATOMS: atom_id res chain seq x y z
N MET A 1 4.26 -5.25 -0.21
CA MET A 1 3.07 -6.09 -0.43
C MET A 1 3.18 -6.66 -1.83
N SER A 2 2.85 -7.93 -2.02
CA SER A 2 2.83 -8.53 -3.37
C SER A 2 1.45 -8.29 -3.99
N TYR A 3 1.35 -8.22 -5.31
CA TYR A 3 0.07 -8.11 -6.02
C TYR A 3 -0.98 -9.18 -5.63
N GLN A 4 -0.55 -10.29 -5.02
CA GLN A 4 -1.47 -11.32 -4.54
C GLN A 4 -2.24 -10.91 -3.27
N ASP A 5 -1.68 -9.99 -2.49
CA ASP A 5 -2.26 -9.50 -1.23
C ASP A 5 -3.43 -8.55 -1.50
N SER A 6 -3.33 -7.70 -2.53
CA SER A 6 -4.42 -6.80 -2.98
C SER A 6 -5.64 -7.55 -3.51
N LEU A 7 -5.48 -8.80 -3.98
CA LEU A 7 -6.57 -9.65 -4.46
C LEU A 7 -7.35 -10.35 -3.34
N ARG A 8 -6.93 -10.21 -2.08
CA ARG A 8 -7.53 -10.88 -0.92
C ARG A 8 -7.90 -9.88 0.17
N PRO A 9 -8.95 -9.06 -0.06
CA PRO A 9 -9.24 -7.93 0.83
C PRO A 9 -9.92 -8.35 2.15
N TRP A 10 -10.40 -9.59 2.26
CA TRP A 10 -11.05 -10.06 3.48
C TRP A 10 -10.02 -10.68 4.43
N VAL A 11 -9.78 -10.06 5.56
CA VAL A 11 -8.77 -10.50 6.54
C VAL A 11 -9.45 -10.98 7.81
N ILE A 12 -8.97 -12.10 8.36
CA ILE A 12 -9.32 -12.52 9.72
C ILE A 12 -8.20 -12.10 10.66
N TYR A 13 -8.60 -11.38 11.71
CA TYR A 13 -7.74 -11.00 12.82
C TYR A 13 -8.08 -11.80 14.06
N GLN A 14 -7.06 -12.26 14.77
CA GLN A 14 -7.19 -12.66 16.17
C GLN A 14 -6.94 -11.43 17.05
N LEU A 15 -7.87 -11.15 17.96
CA LEU A 15 -7.73 -10.09 18.94
C LEU A 15 -6.92 -10.59 20.13
N LEU A 16 -5.88 -9.84 20.48
CA LEU A 16 -5.00 -10.11 21.60
C LEU A 16 -5.22 -9.06 22.69
N PRO A 17 -4.80 -9.34 23.93
CA PRO A 17 -4.79 -8.33 24.99
C PRO A 17 -4.04 -7.06 24.56
N ASN A 18 -4.36 -5.94 25.21
CA ASN A 18 -3.75 -4.63 24.93
C ASN A 18 -4.08 -4.08 23.53
N CYS A 19 -5.29 -4.36 23.03
CA CYS A 19 -5.79 -3.85 21.75
C CYS A 19 -4.90 -4.23 20.54
N GLN A 20 -4.18 -5.35 20.65
CA GLN A 20 -3.35 -5.86 19.56
C GLN A 20 -4.17 -6.79 18.66
N ARG A 21 -3.78 -6.85 17.39
CA ARG A 21 -4.39 -7.74 16.39
C ARG A 21 -3.31 -8.53 15.66
N LEU A 22 -3.54 -9.82 15.50
CA LEU A 22 -2.68 -10.71 14.72
C LEU A 22 -3.42 -11.15 13.46
N THR A 23 -2.80 -10.95 12.29
CA THR A 23 -3.33 -11.46 11.02
C THR A 23 -3.29 -12.98 11.02
N VAL A 24 -4.45 -13.61 10.89
CA VAL A 24 -4.56 -15.06 10.81
C VAL A 24 -4.44 -15.53 9.37
N ASP A 25 -5.27 -14.97 8.48
CA ASP A 25 -5.27 -15.31 7.05
C ASP A 25 -6.06 -14.27 6.22
N ARG A 26 -5.85 -14.25 4.90
CA ARG A 26 -6.53 -13.39 3.92
C ARG A 26 -7.28 -14.19 2.87
N PHE A 27 -8.48 -13.72 2.53
CA PHE A 27 -9.43 -14.37 1.63
C PHE A 27 -9.89 -13.42 0.53
N ARG A 28 -10.18 -14.01 -0.64
CA ARG A 28 -10.76 -13.28 -1.77
C ARG A 28 -12.24 -12.99 -1.57
N ARG A 29 -12.97 -13.91 -0.93
CA ARG A 29 -14.42 -13.80 -0.70
C ARG A 29 -14.74 -13.78 0.79
N ARG A 30 -15.72 -12.96 1.18
CA ARG A 30 -16.21 -12.92 2.56
C ARG A 30 -16.72 -14.27 3.06
N SER A 31 -17.42 -15.01 2.20
CA SER A 31 -17.99 -16.32 2.56
C SER A 31 -16.91 -17.36 2.92
N GLU A 32 -15.73 -17.30 2.30
CA GLU A 32 -14.60 -18.17 2.65
C GLU A 32 -14.04 -17.81 4.03
N ALA A 33 -13.89 -16.51 4.30
CA ALA A 33 -13.49 -16.02 5.63
C ALA A 33 -14.49 -16.44 6.72
N ASP A 34 -15.80 -16.29 6.47
CA ASP A 34 -16.86 -16.69 7.40
C ASP A 34 -16.82 -18.20 7.71
N ASN A 35 -16.64 -19.04 6.68
CA ASN A 35 -16.53 -20.48 6.87
C ASN A 35 -15.29 -20.86 7.69
N TYR A 36 -14.15 -20.24 7.40
CA TYR A 36 -12.92 -20.47 8.16
C TYR A 36 -13.05 -20.00 9.61
N LEU A 37 -13.65 -18.84 9.84
CA LEU A 37 -13.94 -18.31 11.16
C LEU A 37 -14.79 -19.26 12.01
N ARG A 38 -15.78 -19.93 11.41
CA ARG A 38 -16.59 -20.95 12.12
C ARG A 38 -15.76 -22.13 12.59
N VAL A 39 -14.76 -22.54 11.81
CA VAL A 39 -13.83 -23.61 12.21
C VAL A 39 -12.91 -23.11 13.32
N LEU A 40 -12.33 -21.92 13.19
CA LEU A 40 -11.48 -21.31 14.22
C LEU A 40 -12.20 -21.22 15.58
N LYS A 41 -13.44 -20.74 15.59
CA LYS A 41 -14.24 -20.63 16.82
C LYS A 41 -14.54 -21.98 17.48
N ARG A 42 -14.57 -23.08 16.71
CA ARG A 42 -14.74 -24.43 17.26
C ARG A 42 -13.43 -24.98 17.83
N LEU A 43 -12.30 -24.66 17.20
CA LEU A 43 -10.98 -25.11 17.65
C LEU A 43 -10.50 -24.32 18.88
N GLN A 44 -10.76 -23.01 18.91
CA GLN A 44 -10.32 -22.12 19.98
C GLN A 44 -11.46 -21.18 20.39
N PRO A 45 -12.44 -21.67 21.18
CA PRO A 45 -13.62 -20.90 21.55
C PRO A 45 -13.31 -19.69 22.46
N HIS A 46 -12.16 -19.71 23.13
CA HIS A 46 -11.73 -18.63 24.02
C HIS A 46 -11.03 -17.48 23.30
N ALA A 47 -10.66 -17.64 22.02
CA ALA A 47 -10.09 -16.53 21.26
C ALA A 47 -11.19 -15.67 20.64
N GLU A 48 -10.91 -14.37 20.64
CA GLU A 48 -11.70 -13.40 19.92
C GLU A 48 -11.14 -13.22 18.51
N TYR A 49 -12.04 -13.22 17.55
CA TYR A 49 -11.70 -13.09 16.14
C TYR A 49 -12.63 -12.09 15.47
N THR A 50 -12.11 -11.33 14.52
CA THR A 50 -12.89 -10.39 13.72
C THR A 50 -12.54 -10.50 12.24
N ILE A 51 -13.52 -10.23 11.37
CA ILE A 51 -13.32 -10.14 9.92
C ILE A 51 -13.30 -8.65 9.56
N ALA A 52 -12.24 -8.21 8.89
CA ALA A 52 -12.11 -6.86 8.36
C ALA A 52 -12.00 -6.91 6.84
N PHE A 53 -12.45 -5.83 6.20
CA PHE A 53 -12.16 -5.56 4.79
C PHE A 53 -11.00 -4.58 4.74
N GLU A 54 -9.87 -5.02 4.19
CA GLU A 54 -8.70 -4.20 3.96
C GLU A 54 -8.44 -4.15 2.47
N MET A 55 -8.66 -2.98 1.89
CA MET A 55 -8.15 -2.67 0.56
C MET A 55 -6.71 -2.21 0.77
N GLU A 56 -5.76 -2.86 0.12
CA GLU A 56 -4.47 -2.21 -0.08
C GLU A 56 -4.76 -1.02 -0.98
N GLU A 57 -4.68 0.20 -0.43
CA GLU A 57 -4.47 1.36 -1.28
C GLU A 57 -3.19 1.05 -2.04
N ASP A 58 -3.28 1.00 -3.37
CA ASP A 58 -2.12 1.19 -4.20
C ASP A 58 -1.59 2.55 -3.77
N LEU A 59 -0.67 2.55 -2.80
CA LEU A 59 0.24 3.64 -2.62
C LEU A 59 1.08 3.60 -3.89
N GLU A 60 0.50 4.10 -4.98
CA GLU A 60 1.23 4.88 -5.96
C GLU A 60 1.89 5.97 -5.12
N THR A 61 3.00 5.63 -4.47
CA THR A 61 4.07 6.59 -4.27
C THR A 61 4.31 7.10 -5.66
N ASP A 62 3.76 8.29 -5.91
CA ASP A 62 4.01 9.13 -7.05
C ASP A 62 5.50 9.50 -6.99
N GLN A 63 6.38 8.50 -7.16
CA GLN A 63 7.75 8.71 -7.53
C GLN A 63 7.72 9.03 -9.02
N ASN A 64 7.24 10.23 -9.31
CA ASN A 64 7.66 10.96 -10.49
C ASN A 64 8.90 11.79 -10.11
N PRO A 65 10.14 11.25 -10.22
CA PRO A 65 11.34 12.07 -10.13
C PRO A 65 11.55 12.97 -11.36
N SER A 66 10.60 13.03 -12.30
CA SER A 66 10.80 13.75 -13.59
C SER A 66 10.51 15.25 -13.52
N ASP A 67 9.92 15.76 -12.44
CA ASP A 67 9.59 17.19 -12.32
C ASP A 67 10.76 18.03 -11.77
N GLU A 68 11.76 17.43 -11.13
CA GLU A 68 12.91 18.15 -10.56
C GLU A 68 14.03 18.46 -11.57
N LEU A 69 14.18 17.66 -12.64
CA LEU A 69 15.23 17.87 -13.67
C LEU A 69 14.88 18.98 -14.68
N SER A 70 13.67 19.53 -14.63
CA SER A 70 13.19 20.55 -15.58
C SER A 70 13.49 21.99 -15.15
N LEU A 71 13.89 22.23 -13.90
CA LEU A 71 14.28 23.56 -13.41
C LEU A 71 15.77 23.87 -13.68
N GLU A 72 16.65 22.88 -13.62
CA GLU A 72 18.08 23.08 -13.92
C GLU A 72 18.34 23.37 -15.41
N ALA A 73 17.61 22.70 -16.31
CA ALA A 73 17.75 22.91 -17.75
C ALA A 73 17.30 24.31 -18.24
N LYS A 74 16.52 25.06 -17.45
CA LYS A 74 16.05 26.41 -17.81
C LYS A 74 16.97 27.54 -17.35
N LEU A 75 17.95 27.27 -16.50
CA LEU A 75 18.86 28.30 -15.99
C LEU A 75 20.18 28.42 -16.79
N GLU A 76 20.55 27.43 -17.62
CA GLU A 76 21.78 27.51 -18.43
C GLU A 76 21.63 28.23 -19.79
N GLN A 77 20.42 28.58 -20.24
CA GLN A 77 20.25 29.28 -21.53
C GLN A 77 20.15 30.81 -21.44
N ASN A 78 20.20 31.41 -20.25
CA ASN A 78 20.11 32.85 -20.09
C ASN A 78 21.40 33.44 -19.53
N GLY A 79 22.46 33.36 -20.32
CA GLY A 79 23.71 34.03 -20.04
C GLY A 79 24.85 33.35 -20.77
N ASN A 80 25.19 33.84 -21.96
CA ASN A 80 26.55 34.28 -22.29
C ASN A 80 26.73 34.49 -23.81
N ASN A 81 26.65 35.78 -24.16
CA ASN A 81 27.69 36.47 -24.90
C ASN A 81 27.69 36.35 -26.44
N SER A 82 26.80 37.13 -27.08
CA SER A 82 27.02 37.63 -28.44
C SER A 82 28.13 38.68 -28.41
N GLN A 83 29.37 38.23 -28.55
CA GLN A 83 30.53 39.10 -28.73
C GLN A 83 30.83 39.24 -30.23
N MET A 84 30.01 40.04 -30.90
CA MET A 84 30.31 40.59 -32.23
C MET A 84 31.02 41.94 -32.04
N LYS A 85 32.33 41.99 -32.28
CA LYS A 85 33.05 43.23 -32.57
C LYS A 85 33.74 43.08 -33.92
N ILE A 86 33.13 43.59 -34.99
CA ILE A 86 33.43 44.83 -35.76
C ILE A 86 34.81 44.86 -36.45
N HIS A 87 34.74 45.30 -37.72
CA HIS A 87 35.82 45.57 -38.68
C HIS A 87 36.96 46.40 -38.11
#